data_AF-A0ABD5AZ43-F1
#
_entry.id   AF-A0ABD5AZ43-F1
#
_cell.length_a   1.000
_cell.length_b   1.000
_cell.length_c   1.000
_cell.angle_alpha   90.00
_cell.angle_beta   90.00
_cell.angle_gamma   90.00
#
_symmetry.space_group_name_H-M   'P 1'
#
loop_
_entity.id
_entity.type
_entity.pdbx_description
1 polymer ?
#
loop_
_entity_poly.entity_id
_entity_poly.type
_entity_poly.pdbx_seq_one_letter_code
_entity_poly.pdbx_strand_id
1 'polypeptide(L)'
;MKKIMIVNTSYDQFDGFDLPTGLWLSELVHFYDVFQNNPNYQLDIYNINVGETPLDPVSMNKVTLDRLTKQYYEDESFMQKLHHSPSIDEAD
;
A
#
# COMPACT_ATOMS: atom_id res chain seq x y z
N MET A 1 11.09 -12.43 16.46
CA MET A 1 10.45 -11.82 15.29
C MET A 1 10.07 -10.39 15.65
N LYS A 2 10.46 -9.39 14.88
CA LYS A 2 9.99 -8.00 15.06
C LYS A 2 8.77 -7.79 14.16
N LYS A 3 7.70 -7.18 14.67
CA LYS A 3 6.54 -6.82 13.87
C LYS A 3 6.69 -5.38 13.34
N ILE A 4 6.25 -5.16 12.10
CA ILE A 4 6.15 -3.84 11.47
C ILE A 4 4.70 -3.68 11.00
N MET A 5 4.04 -2.65 11.51
CA MET A 5 2.71 -2.25 11.07
C MET A 5 2.85 -1.17 10.01
N ILE A 6 2.30 -1.42 8.83
CA ILE A 6 2.21 -0.48 7.72
C ILE A 6 0.77 0.02 7.67
N VAL A 7 0.58 1.34 7.61
CA VAL A 7 -0.75 1.95 7.58
C VAL A 7 -0.87 2.80 6.33
N ASN A 8 -1.82 2.47 5.45
CA ASN A 8 -2.11 3.23 4.25
C ASN A 8 -3.34 4.14 4.43
N THR A 9 -3.46 5.13 3.54
CA THR A 9 -4.66 5.96 3.44
C THR A 9 -5.89 5.14 3.03
N SER A 10 -7.07 5.64 3.37
CA SER A 10 -8.37 5.16 2.86
C SER A 10 -9.11 6.26 2.08
N TYR A 11 -8.46 7.39 1.80
CA TYR A 11 -9.02 8.50 1.05
C TYR A 11 -8.53 8.45 -0.39
N ASP A 12 -9.46 8.53 -1.34
CA ASP A 12 -9.24 8.45 -2.78
C ASP A 12 -9.37 9.80 -3.50
N GLN A 13 -9.63 10.88 -2.76
CA GLN A 13 -9.82 12.23 -3.30
C GLN A 13 -9.34 13.29 -2.30
N PHE A 14 -8.74 14.37 -2.82
CA PHE A 14 -8.36 15.52 -1.99
C PHE A 14 -9.59 16.31 -1.53
N ASP A 15 -9.67 16.60 -0.24
CA ASP A 15 -10.79 17.35 0.31
C ASP A 15 -10.93 18.75 -0.33
N GLY A 16 -12.15 19.10 -0.70
CA GLY A 16 -12.46 20.37 -1.38
C GLY A 16 -12.08 20.44 -2.87
N PHE A 17 -11.55 19.38 -3.48
CA PHE A 17 -11.17 19.35 -4.90
C PHE A 17 -11.72 18.10 -5.60
N ASP A 18 -12.14 18.24 -6.86
CA ASP A 18 -12.47 17.10 -7.73
C ASP A 18 -11.18 16.52 -8.34
N LEU A 19 -10.28 16.03 -7.46
CA LEU A 19 -8.96 15.50 -7.84
C LEU A 19 -8.70 14.18 -7.11
N PRO A 20 -8.61 13.04 -7.83
CA PRO A 20 -8.34 11.75 -7.21
C PRO A 20 -6.91 11.67 -6.65
N THR A 21 -6.75 10.90 -5.58
CA THR A 21 -5.47 10.59 -4.93
C THR A 21 -5.53 9.20 -4.28
N GLY A 22 -4.54 8.85 -3.48
CA GLY A 22 -4.48 7.57 -2.77
C GLY A 22 -3.09 7.29 -2.24
N LEU A 23 -2.81 6.00 -2.04
CA LEU A 23 -1.48 5.52 -1.75
C LEU A 23 -0.57 5.74 -2.97
N TRP A 24 0.59 6.36 -2.74
CA TRP A 24 1.68 6.38 -3.71
C TRP A 24 2.41 5.04 -3.68
N LEU A 25 2.11 4.13 -4.62
CA LEU A 25 2.47 2.71 -4.48
C LEU A 25 3.97 2.45 -4.28
N SER A 26 4.84 3.22 -4.96
CA SER A 26 6.29 3.01 -4.84
C SER A 26 6.85 3.38 -3.46
N GLU A 27 6.20 4.28 -2.71
CA GLU A 27 6.58 4.57 -1.33
C GLU A 27 6.39 3.34 -0.44
N LEU A 28 5.27 2.64 -0.61
CA LEU A 28 5.01 1.38 0.07
C LEU A 28 5.96 0.29 -0.40
N VAL A 29 6.02 0.03 -1.71
CA VAL A 29 6.73 -1.12 -2.26
C VAL A 29 8.22 -1.09 -1.91
N HIS A 30 8.87 0.06 -2.01
CA HIS A 30 10.30 0.17 -1.68
C HIS A 30 10.58 -0.15 -0.21
N PHE A 31 9.70 0.24 0.71
CA PHE A 31 9.81 -0.13 2.10
C PHE A 31 9.49 -1.61 2.32
N TYR A 32 8.38 -2.09 1.76
CA TYR A 32 7.89 -3.45 1.91
C TYR A 32 8.93 -4.47 1.44
N ASP A 33 9.51 -4.29 0.25
CA ASP A 33 10.47 -5.22 -0.35
C ASP A 33 11.73 -5.43 0.51
N VAL A 34 12.20 -4.38 1.19
CA VAL A 34 13.36 -4.44 2.08
C VAL A 34 13.11 -5.38 3.27
N PHE A 35 11.91 -5.36 3.85
CA PHE A 35 11.61 -6.09 5.09
C PHE A 35 10.93 -7.44 4.84
N GLN A 36 10.08 -7.57 3.82
CA GLN A 36 9.41 -8.82 3.42
C GLN A 36 10.41 -9.97 3.22
N ASN A 37 11.58 -9.67 2.65
CA ASN A 37 12.60 -10.66 2.32
C ASN A 37 13.48 -11.05 3.53
N ASN A 38 13.23 -10.48 4.71
CA ASN A 38 14.02 -10.72 5.90
C ASN A 38 13.22 -11.54 6.95
N PRO A 39 13.64 -12.78 7.27
CA PRO A 39 12.89 -13.67 8.16
C PRO A 39 12.82 -13.21 9.62
N ASN A 40 13.53 -12.14 9.99
CA ASN A 40 13.45 -11.56 11.32
C ASN A 40 12.26 -10.60 11.49
N TYR A 41 11.58 -10.24 10.40
CA TYR A 41 10.48 -9.30 10.37
C TYR A 41 9.17 -9.96 9.92
N GLN A 42 8.09 -9.54 10.54
CA GLN A 42 6.72 -9.80 10.11
C GLN A 42 6.10 -8.45 9.76
N LEU A 43 5.43 -8.38 8.61
CA LEU A 43 4.79 -7.16 8.11
C LEU A 43 3.29 -7.38 8.08
N ASP A 44 2.55 -6.47 8.69
CA ASP A 44 1.10 -6.42 8.64
C ASP A 44 0.70 -5.09 7.99
N ILE A 45 -0.23 -5.13 7.03
CA ILE A 45 -0.71 -3.95 6.29
C ILE A 45 -2.14 -3.67 6.75
N TYR A 46 -2.39 -2.42 7.12
CA TYR A 46 -3.68 -1.89 7.55
C TYR A 46 -4.00 -0.63 6.75
N ASN A 47 -5.27 -0.27 6.76
CA ASN A 47 -5.79 0.98 6.23
C ASN A 47 -6.37 1.83 7.37
N ILE A 48 -6.48 3.15 7.18
CA ILE A 48 -7.17 4.00 8.18
C ILE A 48 -8.61 3.53 8.44
N ASN A 49 -9.32 3.13 7.39
CA ASN A 49 -10.64 2.51 7.42
C ASN A 49 -10.61 1.15 6.72
N VAL A 50 -11.55 0.28 7.04
CA VAL A 50 -11.71 -1.02 6.35
C VAL A 50 -11.98 -0.85 4.85
N GLY A 51 -11.35 -1.69 4.03
CA GLY A 51 -11.64 -1.77 2.59
C GLY A 51 -10.41 -1.70 1.71
N GLU A 52 -10.64 -1.45 0.43
CA GLU A 52 -9.60 -1.36 -0.59
C GLU A 52 -8.70 -0.14 -0.37
N THR A 53 -7.40 -0.34 -0.45
CA THR A 53 -6.42 0.75 -0.46
C THR A 53 -6.51 1.50 -1.78
N PRO A 54 -6.96 2.77 -1.82
CA PRO A 54 -6.99 3.53 -3.06
C PRO A 54 -5.56 3.80 -3.52
N LEU A 55 -5.29 3.68 -4.83
CA LEU A 55 -3.99 4.02 -5.41
C LEU A 55 -4.05 5.38 -6.07
N ASP A 56 -3.04 6.22 -5.82
CA ASP A 56 -2.94 7.50 -6.49
C ASP A 56 -2.73 7.29 -8.00
N PRO A 57 -3.61 7.80 -8.89
CA PRO A 57 -3.49 7.59 -10.33
C PRO A 57 -2.18 8.10 -10.92
N VAL A 58 -1.61 9.17 -10.35
CA VAL A 58 -0.34 9.73 -10.80
C VAL A 58 0.78 8.76 -10.52
N SER A 59 0.75 8.06 -9.37
CA SER A 59 1.76 7.06 -9.01
C SER A 59 1.80 5.87 -9.99
N MET A 60 0.68 5.57 -10.67
CA MET A 60 0.51 4.46 -11.61
C MET A 60 0.90 4.76 -13.06
N ASN A 61 1.33 5.99 -13.35
CA ASN A 61 1.75 6.35 -14.70
C ASN A 61 3.08 5.70 -15.09
N LYS A 62 3.32 5.51 -16.40
CA LYS A 62 4.53 4.88 -16.94
C LYS A 62 5.85 5.54 -16.51
N VAL A 63 5.82 6.80 -16.08
CA VAL A 63 7.01 7.56 -15.66
C VAL A 63 7.33 7.34 -14.17
N THR A 64 6.29 7.17 -13.35
CA THR A 64 6.40 7.03 -11.88
C THR A 64 6.41 5.57 -11.44
N LEU A 65 5.84 4.68 -12.24
CA LEU A 65 5.80 3.25 -11.99
C LEU A 65 7.13 2.61 -12.38
N ASP A 66 8.06 2.59 -11.43
CA ASP A 66 9.35 1.94 -11.60
C ASP A 66 9.22 0.41 -11.72
N ARG A 67 10.32 -0.26 -12.08
CA ARG A 67 10.35 -1.70 -12.34
C ARG A 67 9.94 -2.54 -11.13
N LEU A 68 10.39 -2.19 -9.93
CA LEU A 68 10.11 -2.95 -8.72
C LEU A 68 8.64 -2.76 -8.33
N THR A 69 8.17 -1.51 -8.30
CA THR A 69 6.77 -1.18 -8.04
C THR A 69 5.84 -1.87 -9.04
N LYS A 70 6.21 -1.92 -10.33
CA LYS A 70 5.46 -2.65 -11.35
C LYS A 70 5.36 -4.15 -11.06
N GLN A 71 6.44 -4.79 -10.59
CA GLN A 71 6.42 -6.22 -10.26
C GLN A 71 5.44 -6.53 -9.13
N TYR A 72 5.38 -5.67 -8.11
CA TYR A 72 4.41 -5.81 -7.01
C TYR A 72 2.99 -5.48 -7.45
N TYR A 73 2.80 -4.48 -8.33
CA TYR A 73 1.49 -4.17 -8.90
C TYR A 73 0.91 -5.32 -9.73
N GLU A 74 1.77 -6.06 -10.44
CA GLU A 74 1.38 -7.25 -11.22
C GLU A 74 1.30 -8.53 -10.36
N ASP A 75 1.71 -8.49 -9.08
CA ASP A 75 1.60 -9.61 -8.14
C ASP A 75 0.21 -9.63 -7.49
N GLU A 76 -0.60 -10.60 -7.91
CA GLU A 76 -1.96 -10.78 -7.38
C GLU A 76 -1.98 -10.97 -5.86
N SER A 77 -1.02 -11.69 -5.28
CA SER A 77 -0.98 -11.95 -3.83
C SER A 77 -0.72 -10.67 -3.05
N PHE A 78 0.20 -9.83 -3.53
CA PHE A 78 0.44 -8.53 -2.92
C PHE A 78 -0.76 -7.59 -3.07
N MET A 79 -1.32 -7.49 -4.28
CA MET A 79 -2.48 -6.64 -4.52
C MET A 79 -3.71 -7.08 -3.73
N GLN A 80 -3.92 -8.39 -3.53
CA GLN A 80 -4.99 -8.90 -2.67
C GLN A 80 -4.86 -8.43 -1.21
N LYS A 81 -3.63 -8.24 -0.70
CA LYS A 81 -3.43 -7.62 0.63
C LYS A 81 -3.90 -6.17 0.64
N LEU A 82 -3.62 -5.41 -0.41
CA LEU A 82 -4.07 -4.00 -0.52
C LEU A 82 -5.58 -3.88 -0.70
N HIS A 83 -6.22 -4.79 -1.44
CA HIS A 83 -7.66 -4.79 -1.65
C HIS A 83 -8.46 -5.19 -0.40
N HIS A 84 -7.86 -5.99 0.50
CA HIS A 84 -8.51 -6.53 1.69
C HIS A 84 -7.79 -6.13 2.99
N SER A 85 -7.13 -4.96 3.02
CA SER A 85 -6.44 -4.50 4.21
C SER A 85 -7.44 -4.18 5.33
N PRO A 86 -7.27 -4.73 6.54
CA PRO A 86 -8.12 -4.44 7.69
C PRO A 86 -8.00 -2.97 8.13
N SER A 87 -8.99 -2.51 8.89
CA SER A 87 -8.91 -1.19 9.53
C SER A 87 -7.79 -1.18 10.58
N ILE A 88 -7.13 -0.04 10.79
CA ILE A 88 -6.16 0.16 11.87
C ILE A 88 -6.77 -0.10 13.25
N ASP A 89 -8.09 0.04 13.40
CA ASP A 89 -8.82 -0.29 14.63
C ASP A 89 -8.77 -1.80 14.97
N GLU A 90 -8.39 -2.65 14.02
CA GLU A 90 -8.23 -4.10 14.19
C GLU A 90 -6.79 -4.52 14.51
N ALA A 91 -5.85 -3.57 14.64
CA ALA A 91 -4.45 -3.88 14.92
C ALA A 91 -4.22 -4.42 16.34
N ASP A 92 -3.29 -5.38 16.47
CA ASP A 92 -3.01 -6.17 17.69
C ASP A 92 -1.67 -5.87 18.39
#